data_AF-A0A2E3SNP8-F1
#
_entry.id   AF-A0A2E3SNP8-F1
#
_cell.length_a   1.000
_cell.length_b   1.000
_cell.length_c   1.000
_cell.angle_alpha   90.00
_cell.angle_beta   90.00
_cell.angle_gamma   90.00
#
_symmetry.space_group_name_H-M   'P 1'
#
loop_
_entity.id
_entity.type
_entity.pdbx_description
1 polymer ?
#
loop_
_entity_poly.entity_id
_entity_poly.type
_entity_poly.pdbx_seq_one_letter_code
_entity_poly.pdbx_strand_id
1 'polypeptide(L)'
;MSFTARIKHDLKESQINLKVALAFVPIAFLTFIFHEFGHWTLGELTGNDMSISLNNSSPVSGSYLNDSGALWSLIGGPLFTILQAFIFTLIVIYSKSIYAFSVVFFAFFARFFPILFAGFKNQDEYRIVQFLDANPYLIAILVLVVLSSLVLISSRKARIKLKYLGFYFLVSTIAMLIVIALI
;
A
#
# COMPACT_ATOMS: atom_id res chain seq x y z
N MET A 1 21.96 -23.73 18.88
CA MET A 1 20.50 -23.50 18.93
C MET A 1 19.87 -24.30 17.79
N SER A 2 18.80 -25.08 18.04
CA SER A 2 18.12 -25.80 16.94
C SER A 2 17.46 -24.82 15.98
N PHE A 3 17.28 -25.23 14.72
CA PHE A 3 16.64 -24.41 13.68
C PHE A 3 15.26 -23.90 14.12
N THR A 4 14.44 -24.77 14.71
CA THR A 4 13.11 -24.43 15.24
C THR A 4 13.18 -23.39 16.37
N ALA A 5 14.17 -23.50 17.25
CA ALA A 5 14.35 -22.52 18.33
C ALA A 5 14.74 -21.14 17.76
N ARG A 6 15.57 -21.11 16.70
CA ARG A 6 15.93 -19.87 16.00
C ARG A 6 14.71 -19.21 15.37
N ILE A 7 13.85 -19.96 14.67
CA ILE A 7 12.62 -19.42 14.08
C ILE A 7 11.70 -18.83 15.15
N LYS A 8 11.46 -19.55 16.24
CA LYS A 8 10.63 -19.06 17.35
C LYS A 8 11.18 -17.77 17.95
N HIS A 9 12.49 -17.69 18.11
CA HIS A 9 13.18 -16.49 18.58
C HIS A 9 12.99 -15.32 17.59
N ASP A 10 13.20 -15.56 16.30
CA ASP A 10 13.11 -14.53 15.28
C ASP A 10 11.67 -14.01 15.11
N LEU A 11 10.65 -14.86 15.22
CA LEU A 11 9.23 -14.46 15.24
C LEU A 11 8.86 -13.62 16.47
N LYS A 12 9.41 -13.97 17.63
CA LYS A 12 9.21 -13.19 18.86
C LYS A 12 9.83 -11.80 18.72
N GLU A 13 11.03 -11.72 18.18
CA GLU A 13 11.75 -10.47 17.94
C GLU A 13 11.13 -9.62 16.82
N SER A 14 10.53 -10.25 15.80
CA SER A 14 9.77 -9.56 14.76
C SER A 14 8.39 -9.10 15.24
N GLN A 15 7.96 -9.53 16.43
CA GLN A 15 6.63 -9.28 16.99
C GLN A 15 5.47 -9.84 16.15
N ILE A 16 5.76 -10.75 15.20
CA ILE A 16 4.73 -11.43 14.40
C ILE A 16 4.29 -12.68 15.16
N ASN A 17 3.09 -12.59 15.73
CA ASN A 17 2.34 -13.73 16.21
C ASN A 17 1.17 -14.01 15.25
N LEU A 18 0.40 -15.07 15.53
CA LEU A 18 -0.74 -15.45 14.70
C LEU A 18 -1.78 -14.32 14.56
N LYS A 19 -2.03 -13.53 15.61
CA LYS A 19 -3.00 -12.41 15.56
C LYS A 19 -2.52 -11.32 14.60
N VAL A 20 -1.24 -10.96 14.66
CA VAL A 20 -0.64 -9.98 13.74
C VAL A 20 -0.68 -10.51 12.32
N ALA A 21 -0.32 -11.78 12.10
CA ALA A 21 -0.38 -12.40 10.78
C ALA A 21 -1.80 -12.42 10.20
N LEU A 22 -2.80 -12.79 11.00
CA LEU A 22 -4.21 -12.76 10.58
C LEU A 22 -4.72 -11.35 10.32
N ALA A 23 -4.23 -10.35 11.05
CA ALA A 23 -4.60 -8.95 10.83
C ALA A 23 -4.16 -8.41 9.47
N PHE A 24 -3.16 -9.00 8.80
CA PHE A 24 -2.76 -8.58 7.46
C PHE A 24 -3.86 -8.75 6.41
N VAL A 25 -4.77 -9.72 6.57
CA VAL A 25 -5.87 -9.93 5.63
C VAL A 25 -6.83 -8.73 5.60
N PRO A 26 -7.48 -8.32 6.71
CA PRO A 26 -8.33 -7.14 6.69
C PRO A 26 -7.54 -5.85 6.42
N ILE A 27 -6.28 -5.75 6.86
CA ILE A 27 -5.42 -4.60 6.51
C ILE A 27 -5.26 -4.48 4.99
N ALA A 28 -5.08 -5.61 4.29
CA ALA A 28 -4.92 -5.62 2.85
C ALA A 28 -6.19 -5.11 2.15
N PHE A 29 -7.35 -5.67 2.48
CA PHE A 29 -8.65 -5.23 1.95
C PHE A 29 -8.89 -3.74 2.20
N LEU A 30 -8.70 -3.26 3.43
CA LEU A 30 -8.91 -1.86 3.76
C LEU A 30 -7.94 -0.94 3.03
N THR A 31 -6.70 -1.38 2.81
CA THR A 31 -5.71 -0.60 2.05
C THR A 31 -6.12 -0.46 0.59
N PHE A 32 -6.62 -1.53 -0.04
CA PHE A 32 -7.12 -1.45 -1.41
C PHE A 32 -8.37 -0.56 -1.52
N ILE A 33 -9.35 -0.74 -0.63
CA ILE A 33 -10.54 0.12 -0.61
C ILE A 33 -10.16 1.58 -0.42
N PHE A 34 -9.22 1.87 0.49
CA PHE A 34 -8.79 3.26 0.75
C PHE A 34 -8.01 3.85 -0.44
N HIS A 35 -7.26 3.01 -1.17
CA HIS A 35 -6.61 3.39 -2.41
C HIS A 35 -7.64 3.73 -3.50
N GLU A 36 -8.58 2.82 -3.78
CA GLU A 36 -9.65 3.07 -4.75
C GLU A 36 -10.54 4.27 -4.35
N PHE A 37 -10.73 4.49 -3.05
CA PHE A 37 -11.42 5.67 -2.54
C PHE A 37 -10.69 6.97 -2.89
N GLY A 38 -9.36 6.94 -2.96
CA GLY A 38 -8.59 8.08 -3.46
C GLY A 38 -8.87 8.37 -4.93
N HIS A 39 -8.88 7.34 -5.77
CA HIS A 39 -9.25 7.46 -7.19
C HIS A 39 -10.66 8.04 -7.37
N TRP A 40 -11.61 7.48 -6.63
CA TRP A 40 -13.01 7.92 -6.62
C TRP A 40 -13.11 9.39 -6.19
N THR A 41 -12.52 9.75 -5.04
CA THR A 41 -12.64 11.09 -4.46
C THR A 41 -12.13 12.16 -5.42
N LEU A 42 -10.96 11.97 -6.03
CA LEU A 42 -10.42 12.99 -6.95
C LEU A 42 -11.13 12.98 -8.31
N GLY A 43 -11.69 11.85 -8.74
CA GLY A 43 -12.57 11.78 -9.91
C GLY A 43 -13.87 12.57 -9.71
N GLU A 44 -14.52 12.41 -8.57
CA GLU A 44 -15.73 13.16 -8.18
C GLU A 44 -15.47 14.66 -8.07
N LEU A 45 -14.38 15.06 -7.41
CA LEU A 45 -14.02 16.46 -7.25
C LEU A 45 -13.72 17.18 -8.59
N THR A 46 -13.41 16.42 -9.65
CA THR A 46 -13.25 16.95 -11.01
C THR A 46 -14.54 16.91 -11.84
N GLY A 47 -15.67 16.57 -11.21
CA GLY A 47 -17.00 16.59 -11.79
C GLY A 47 -17.42 15.30 -12.49
N ASN A 48 -16.64 14.21 -12.37
CA ASN A 48 -17.03 12.91 -12.93
C ASN A 48 -17.94 12.18 -11.94
N ASP A 49 -19.03 11.59 -12.43
CA ASP A 49 -19.82 10.63 -11.64
C ASP A 49 -19.07 9.29 -11.58
N MET A 50 -18.52 8.97 -10.42
CA MET A 50 -17.58 7.87 -10.23
C MET A 50 -18.24 6.70 -9.49
N SER A 51 -17.93 5.49 -9.94
CA SER A 51 -18.20 4.26 -9.22
C SER A 51 -16.92 3.73 -8.55
N ILE A 52 -17.09 2.94 -7.49
CA ILE A 52 -15.99 2.31 -6.77
C ILE A 52 -16.30 0.84 -6.50
N SER A 53 -15.32 -0.03 -6.71
CA SER A 53 -15.30 -1.44 -6.32
C SER A 53 -14.06 -1.74 -5.47
N LEU A 54 -13.85 -3.02 -5.14
CA LEU A 54 -12.68 -3.48 -4.37
C LEU A 54 -11.34 -3.30 -5.10
N ASN A 55 -11.35 -3.22 -6.43
CA ASN A 55 -10.15 -3.25 -7.27
C ASN A 55 -10.17 -2.25 -8.42
N ASN A 56 -11.15 -1.36 -8.45
CA ASN A 56 -11.28 -0.39 -9.51
C ASN A 56 -12.13 0.79 -9.05
N SER A 57 -11.79 1.97 -9.55
CA SER A 57 -12.67 3.13 -9.56
C SER A 57 -12.67 3.75 -10.95
N SER A 58 -13.87 4.04 -11.46
CA SER A 58 -14.04 4.53 -12.83
C SER A 58 -15.35 5.31 -13.00
N PRO A 59 -15.41 6.23 -13.97
CA PRO A 59 -16.65 6.94 -14.30
C PRO A 59 -17.78 5.99 -14.66
N VAL A 60 -18.99 6.25 -14.16
CA VAL A 60 -20.21 5.47 -14.46
C VAL A 60 -20.54 5.53 -15.95
N SER A 61 -20.25 6.66 -16.61
CA SER A 61 -20.39 6.86 -18.06
C SER A 61 -19.44 6.01 -18.90
N GLY A 62 -18.44 5.36 -18.29
CA GLY A 62 -17.39 4.60 -18.97
C GLY A 62 -16.22 5.43 -19.52
N SER A 63 -16.28 6.76 -19.41
CA SER A 63 -15.20 7.66 -19.83
C SER A 63 -15.15 8.93 -18.98
N TYR A 64 -13.93 9.46 -18.77
CA TYR A 64 -13.76 10.73 -18.06
C TYR A 64 -14.23 11.90 -18.92
N LEU A 65 -14.75 12.95 -18.27
CA LEU A 65 -15.19 14.18 -18.94
C LEU A 65 -14.06 14.89 -19.68
N ASN A 66 -12.84 14.82 -19.14
CA ASN A 66 -11.63 15.36 -19.73
C ASN A 66 -10.37 14.67 -19.15
N ASP A 67 -9.23 14.87 -19.81
CA ASP A 67 -7.94 14.26 -19.44
C ASP A 67 -7.45 14.70 -18.06
N SER A 68 -7.77 15.93 -17.63
CA SER A 68 -7.42 16.44 -16.31
C SER A 68 -8.12 15.64 -15.21
N GLY A 69 -9.42 15.34 -15.38
CA GLY A 69 -10.18 14.49 -14.46
C GLY A 69 -9.63 13.07 -14.37
N ALA A 70 -9.23 12.50 -15.50
CA ALA A 70 -8.58 11.19 -15.55
C ALA A 70 -7.24 11.21 -14.77
N LEU A 71 -6.40 12.23 -15.01
CA LEU A 71 -5.13 12.39 -14.31
C LEU A 71 -5.31 12.57 -12.80
N TRP A 72 -6.23 13.43 -12.36
CA TRP A 72 -6.51 13.64 -10.95
C TRP A 72 -7.04 12.39 -10.27
N SER A 73 -7.95 11.66 -10.92
CA SER A 73 -8.38 10.36 -10.41
C SER A 73 -7.18 9.43 -10.25
N LEU A 74 -6.33 9.25 -11.27
CA LEU A 74 -5.12 8.41 -11.18
C LEU A 74 -4.18 8.81 -10.04
N ILE A 75 -3.98 10.10 -9.79
CA ILE A 75 -3.16 10.60 -8.67
C ILE A 75 -3.77 10.21 -7.31
N GLY A 76 -5.10 10.12 -7.23
CA GLY A 76 -5.85 9.87 -6.00
C GLY A 76 -5.43 8.60 -5.27
N GLY A 77 -5.29 7.48 -5.98
CA GLY A 77 -4.92 6.20 -5.36
C GLY A 77 -3.58 6.23 -4.64
N PRO A 78 -2.46 6.53 -5.33
CA PRO A 78 -1.15 6.67 -4.71
C PRO A 78 -1.12 7.74 -3.60
N LEU A 79 -1.79 8.88 -3.80
CA LEU A 79 -1.87 9.95 -2.80
C LEU A 79 -2.53 9.47 -1.50
N PHE A 80 -3.66 8.78 -1.60
CA PHE A 80 -4.38 8.26 -0.44
C PHE A 80 -3.60 7.12 0.24
N THR A 81 -2.86 6.32 -0.53
CA THR A 81 -1.96 5.30 0.04
C THR A 81 -0.85 5.94 0.88
N ILE A 82 -0.26 7.04 0.39
CA ILE A 82 0.72 7.83 1.15
C ILE A 82 0.06 8.45 2.40
N LEU A 83 -1.15 9.01 2.27
CA LEU A 83 -1.89 9.60 3.39
C LEU A 83 -2.18 8.55 4.48
N GLN A 84 -2.63 7.35 4.09
CA GLN A 84 -2.83 6.22 5.01
C GLN A 84 -1.54 5.90 5.76
N ALA A 85 -0.43 5.71 5.03
CA ALA A 85 0.86 5.41 5.62
C ALA A 85 1.31 6.52 6.58
N PHE A 86 1.07 7.79 6.23
CA PHE A 86 1.41 8.94 7.06
C PHE A 86 0.60 8.96 8.37
N ILE A 87 -0.72 8.85 8.30
CA ILE A 87 -1.61 8.81 9.47
C ILE A 87 -1.21 7.67 10.41
N PHE A 88 -1.02 6.47 9.87
CA PHE A 88 -0.64 5.33 10.69
C PHE A 88 0.80 5.42 11.21
N THR A 89 1.70 6.12 10.52
CA THR A 89 3.03 6.46 11.06
C THR A 89 2.91 7.33 12.30
N LEU A 90 2.03 8.33 12.31
CA LEU A 90 1.75 9.12 13.51
C LEU A 90 1.23 8.23 14.64
N ILE A 91 0.27 7.34 14.35
CA ILE A 91 -0.24 6.38 15.34
C ILE A 91 0.88 5.50 15.90
N VAL A 92 1.80 5.01 15.06
CA VAL A 92 2.99 4.24 15.51
C VAL A 92 3.89 5.08 16.41
N ILE A 93 4.14 6.35 16.08
CA ILE A 93 4.99 7.25 16.88
C ILE A 93 4.44 7.37 18.31
N TYR A 94 3.12 7.52 18.46
CA TYR A 94 2.49 7.69 19.78
C TYR A 94 2.26 6.38 20.53
N SER A 95 1.75 5.35 19.84
CA SER A 95 1.30 4.10 20.48
C SER A 95 2.33 2.98 20.47
N LYS A 96 3.31 3.04 19.55
CA LYS A 96 4.22 1.94 19.20
C LYS A 96 3.47 0.66 18.79
N SER A 97 2.22 0.81 18.31
CA SER A 97 1.35 -0.31 17.95
C SER A 97 1.90 -1.09 16.75
N ILE A 98 2.02 -2.40 16.93
CA ILE A 98 2.46 -3.31 15.88
C ILE A 98 1.44 -3.40 14.74
N TYR A 99 0.16 -3.28 15.04
CA TYR A 99 -0.91 -3.27 14.04
C TYR A 99 -0.86 -2.00 13.20
N ALA A 100 -0.60 -0.85 13.82
CA ALA A 100 -0.42 0.39 13.07
C ALA A 100 0.82 0.31 12.16
N PHE A 101 1.91 -0.27 12.65
CA PHE A 101 3.09 -0.54 11.82
C PHE A 101 2.76 -1.45 10.64
N SER A 102 1.97 -2.51 10.87
CA SER A 102 1.54 -3.42 9.80
C SER A 102 0.77 -2.69 8.70
N VAL A 103 -0.06 -1.69 9.03
CA VAL A 103 -0.77 -0.86 8.05
C VAL A 103 0.21 0.00 7.23
N VAL A 104 1.18 0.65 7.88
CA VAL A 104 2.22 1.44 7.19
C VAL A 104 3.04 0.54 6.26
N PHE A 105 3.45 -0.63 6.74
CA PHE A 105 4.22 -1.59 5.95
C PHE A 105 3.42 -2.10 4.76
N PHE A 106 2.14 -2.43 4.96
CA PHE A 106 1.31 -2.93 3.88
C PHE A 106 1.05 -1.87 2.80
N ALA A 107 0.88 -0.59 3.17
CA ALA A 107 0.76 0.50 2.20
C ALA A 107 1.98 0.60 1.26
N PHE A 108 3.19 0.50 1.82
CA PHE A 108 4.42 0.35 1.03
C PHE A 108 4.40 -0.91 0.16
N PHE A 109 4.11 -2.06 0.78
CA PHE A 109 4.14 -3.36 0.10
C PHE A 109 3.15 -3.41 -1.08
N ALA A 110 1.96 -2.84 -0.93
CA ALA A 110 0.94 -2.82 -1.97
C ALA A 110 1.37 -2.04 -3.23
N ARG A 111 2.25 -1.04 -3.09
CA ARG A 111 2.84 -0.31 -4.22
C ARG A 111 4.11 -0.97 -4.75
N PHE A 112 4.86 -1.65 -3.89
CA PHE A 112 6.07 -2.36 -4.29
C PHE A 112 5.78 -3.69 -5.00
N PHE A 113 4.75 -4.43 -4.56
CA PHE A 113 4.43 -5.78 -5.05
C PHE A 113 4.16 -5.84 -6.56
N PRO A 114 3.35 -4.97 -7.17
CA PRO A 114 3.07 -5.04 -8.60
C PRO A 114 4.31 -4.82 -9.48
N ILE A 115 5.31 -4.05 -9.01
CA ILE A 115 6.57 -3.82 -9.72
C ILE A 115 7.35 -5.13 -9.88
N LEU A 116 7.34 -5.97 -8.86
CA LEU A 116 8.05 -7.25 -8.89
C LEU A 116 7.26 -8.35 -9.59
N PHE A 117 5.94 -8.41 -9.40
CA PHE A 117 5.17 -9.62 -9.72
C PHE A 117 4.03 -9.41 -10.72
N ALA A 118 3.47 -8.21 -10.87
CA ALA A 118 2.30 -7.95 -11.71
C ALA A 118 2.60 -7.12 -12.97
N GLY A 119 3.84 -6.63 -13.10
CA GLY A 119 4.29 -5.82 -14.22
C GLY A 119 4.10 -4.31 -13.97
N PHE A 120 5.17 -3.56 -14.18
CA PHE A 120 5.21 -2.11 -13.91
C PHE A 120 4.16 -1.29 -14.67
N LYS A 121 3.83 -1.70 -15.90
CA LYS A 121 2.87 -0.99 -16.76
C LYS A 121 1.44 -0.95 -16.21
N ASN A 122 1.12 -1.82 -15.25
CA ASN A 122 -0.20 -1.90 -14.63
C ASN A 122 -0.36 -0.95 -13.43
N GLN A 123 0.69 -0.21 -13.04
CA GLN A 123 0.63 0.72 -11.93
C GLN A 123 0.03 2.07 -12.30
N ASP A 124 -0.63 2.69 -11.33
CA ASP A 124 -1.16 4.06 -11.45
C ASP A 124 -0.03 5.04 -11.69
N GLU A 125 1.10 4.86 -11.01
CA GLU A 125 2.30 5.68 -11.17
C GLU A 125 2.86 5.65 -12.60
N TYR A 126 2.77 4.49 -13.29
CA TYR A 126 3.15 4.39 -14.70
C TYR A 126 2.17 5.17 -15.58
N ARG A 127 0.86 5.01 -15.36
CA ARG A 127 -0.19 5.72 -16.11
C ARG A 127 -0.09 7.23 -15.94
N ILE A 128 0.16 7.72 -14.72
CA ILE A 128 0.39 9.15 -14.43
C ILE A 128 1.55 9.68 -15.29
N VAL A 129 2.66 8.95 -15.36
CA VAL A 129 3.80 9.39 -16.18
C VAL A 129 3.46 9.42 -17.66
N GLN A 130 2.63 8.50 -18.16
CA GLN A 130 2.21 8.53 -19.57
C GLN A 130 1.40 9.79 -19.90
N PHE A 131 0.62 10.32 -18.96
CA PHE A 131 -0.05 11.62 -19.11
C PHE A 131 0.92 12.82 -19.11
N LEU A 132 2.07 12.69 -18.45
CA LEU A 132 3.04 13.76 -18.27
C LEU A 132 4.20 13.74 -19.27
N ASP A 133 4.25 12.72 -20.15
CA ASP A 133 5.36 12.46 -21.09
C ASP A 133 6.74 12.50 -20.42
N ALA A 134 6.84 11.89 -19.22
CA ALA A 134 8.04 11.90 -18.39
C ALA A 134 8.73 10.52 -18.32
N ASN A 135 9.82 10.42 -17.56
CA ASN A 135 10.51 9.14 -17.36
C ASN A 135 9.58 8.13 -16.64
N PRO A 136 9.33 6.93 -17.22
CA PRO A 136 8.31 5.99 -16.76
C PRO A 136 8.45 5.60 -15.29
N TYR A 137 9.66 5.64 -14.71
CA TYR A 137 9.93 5.22 -13.34
C TYR A 137 9.86 6.35 -12.31
N LEU A 138 9.79 7.61 -12.74
CA LEU A 138 9.98 8.76 -11.86
C LEU A 138 8.98 8.80 -10.70
N ILE A 139 7.68 8.69 -11.01
CA ILE A 139 6.62 8.78 -10.01
C ILE A 139 6.62 7.56 -9.09
N ALA A 140 6.86 6.36 -9.63
CA ALA A 140 6.95 5.14 -8.83
C ALA A 140 8.12 5.18 -7.84
N ILE A 141 9.29 5.67 -8.27
CA ILE A 141 10.45 5.87 -7.39
C ILE A 141 10.11 6.88 -6.28
N LEU A 142 9.48 8.00 -6.62
CA LEU A 142 9.09 9.02 -5.66
C LEU A 142 8.15 8.43 -4.59
N VAL A 143 7.07 7.76 -5.01
CA VAL A 143 6.09 7.13 -4.11
C VAL A 143 6.76 6.09 -3.21
N LEU A 144 7.61 5.22 -3.78
CA LEU A 144 8.31 4.21 -3.00
C LEU A 144 9.32 4.80 -2.02
N VAL A 145 10.04 5.87 -2.38
CA VAL A 145 10.97 6.55 -1.46
C VAL A 145 10.22 7.15 -0.27
N VAL A 146 9.08 7.79 -0.51
CA VAL A 146 8.23 8.35 0.55
C VAL A 146 7.72 7.22 1.47
N LEU A 147 7.09 6.20 0.89
CA LEU A 147 6.54 5.08 1.66
C LEU A 147 7.62 4.30 2.41
N SER A 148 8.79 4.08 1.80
CA SER A 148 9.93 3.45 2.45
C SER A 148 10.43 4.26 3.63
N SER A 149 10.49 5.59 3.49
CA SER A 149 10.89 6.49 4.58
C SER A 149 9.93 6.39 5.77
N LEU A 150 8.62 6.33 5.52
CA LEU A 150 7.59 6.13 6.55
C LEU A 150 7.71 4.75 7.22
N VAL A 151 7.99 3.69 6.47
CA VAL A 151 8.28 2.36 7.03
C VAL A 151 9.51 2.38 7.91
N LEU A 152 10.59 3.05 7.50
CA LEU A 152 11.82 3.16 8.29
C LEU A 152 11.60 3.94 9.61
N ILE A 153 10.86 5.05 9.54
CA ILE A 153 10.48 5.83 10.73
C ILE A 153 9.65 4.96 11.68
N SER A 154 8.61 4.32 11.16
CA SER A 154 7.70 3.48 11.94
C SER A 154 8.41 2.25 12.53
N SER A 155 9.29 1.60 11.76
CA SER A 155 10.10 0.45 12.20
C SER A 155 10.98 0.82 13.39
N ARG A 156 11.65 1.97 13.36
CA ARG A 156 12.46 2.47 14.49
C ARG A 156 11.60 2.73 15.72
N LYS A 157 10.41 3.32 15.55
CA LYS A 157 9.50 3.68 16.66
C LYS A 157 8.83 2.45 17.29
N ALA A 158 8.44 1.46 16.48
CA ALA A 158 7.91 0.17 16.90
C ALA A 158 9.00 -0.82 17.41
N ARG A 159 10.28 -0.43 17.36
CA ARG A 159 11.46 -1.24 17.75
C ARG A 159 11.61 -2.53 16.95
N ILE A 160 11.21 -2.50 15.69
CA ILE A 160 11.36 -3.64 14.77
C ILE A 160 12.70 -3.48 14.06
N LYS A 161 13.58 -4.49 14.16
CA LYS A 161 14.87 -4.47 13.45
C LYS A 161 14.63 -4.72 11.95
N LEU A 162 15.36 -4.02 11.08
CA LEU A 162 15.18 -4.13 9.61
C LEU A 162 15.32 -5.56 9.07
N LYS A 163 16.20 -6.38 9.68
CA LYS A 163 16.37 -7.79 9.32
C LYS A 163 15.10 -8.64 9.44
N TYR A 164 14.10 -8.18 10.21
CA TYR A 164 12.84 -8.87 10.40
C TYR A 164 11.73 -8.42 9.43
N LEU A 165 11.97 -7.40 8.59
CA LEU A 165 11.01 -7.01 7.57
C LEU A 165 10.70 -8.14 6.59
N GLY A 166 11.60 -9.11 6.42
CA GLY A 166 11.34 -10.32 5.61
C GLY A 166 10.10 -11.10 6.06
N PHE A 167 9.81 -11.15 7.37
CA PHE A 167 8.57 -11.79 7.85
C PHE A 167 7.33 -10.98 7.50
N TYR A 168 7.43 -9.64 7.53
CA TYR A 168 6.37 -8.74 7.10
C TYR A 168 6.09 -8.87 5.61
N PHE A 169 7.14 -8.98 4.78
CA PHE A 169 7.02 -9.31 3.36
C PHE A 169 6.28 -10.63 3.15
N LEU A 170 6.65 -11.68 3.89
CA LEU A 170 6.01 -13.00 3.77
C LEU A 170 4.51 -12.94 4.08
N VAL A 171 4.12 -12.38 5.24
CA VAL A 171 2.70 -12.30 5.61
C VAL A 171 1.91 -11.36 4.70
N SER A 172 2.54 -10.27 4.23
CA SER A 172 1.93 -9.35 3.26
C SER A 172 1.71 -10.02 1.91
N THR A 173 2.65 -10.86 1.47
CA THR A 173 2.51 -11.67 0.24
C THR A 173 1.33 -12.62 0.36
N ILE A 174 1.22 -13.36 1.47
CA ILE A 174 0.09 -14.26 1.72
C ILE A 174 -1.23 -13.49 1.70
N ALA A 175 -1.31 -12.35 2.41
CA ALA A 175 -2.52 -11.54 2.44
C ALA A 175 -2.88 -10.96 1.07
N MET A 176 -1.90 -10.49 0.30
CA MET A 176 -2.08 -10.00 -1.07
C MET A 176 -2.63 -11.08 -2.00
N LEU A 177 -2.08 -12.30 -1.94
CA LEU A 177 -2.57 -13.43 -2.74
C LEU A 177 -4.01 -13.81 -2.38
N ILE A 178 -4.38 -13.72 -1.09
CA ILE A 178 -5.77 -13.92 -0.66
C ILE A 178 -6.69 -12.86 -1.25
N VAL A 179 -6.30 -11.59 -1.21
CA VAL A 179 -7.09 -10.49 -1.81
C VAL A 179 -7.26 -10.72 -3.32
N ILE A 180 -6.17 -11.03 -4.03
CA ILE A 180 -6.22 -11.31 -5.48
C ILE A 180 -7.11 -12.52 -5.79
N ALA A 181 -7.09 -13.57 -4.97
CA ALA A 181 -7.92 -14.75 -5.20
C ALA A 181 -9.43 -14.51 -4.98
N LEU A 182 -9.80 -13.39 -4.36
CA LEU A 182 -11.19 -13.05 -4.00
C LEU A 182 -11.79 -11.96 -4.89
N ILE A 183 -11.03 -11.43 -5.85
CA ILE A 183 -11.39 -10.34 -6.75
C ILE A 183 -11.27 -10.82 -8.19
#